data_AF-A0A1V5LPR4-F1
#
_entry.id   AF-A0A1V5LPR4-F1
#
_cell.length_a   1.000
_cell.length_b   1.000
_cell.length_c   1.000
_cell.angle_alpha   90.00
_cell.angle_beta   90.00
_cell.angle_gamma   90.00
#
_symmetry.space_group_name_H-M   'P 1'
#
loop_
_entity.id
_entity.type
_entity.pdbx_description
1 polymer ?
#
loop_
_entity_poly.entity_id
_entity_poly.type
_entity_poly.pdbx_seq_one_letter_code
_entity_poly.pdbx_strand_id
1 'polypeptide(L)'
;MANPAMPVATVVQMERVKVIIDATEGDIGRIRVGQEAEVQVRSFEGETFAGRVSKISPVLDPMTRMAEVEVLVNNNDKRLKPGMFARVKVITGAVENAIAVPRHAAIEKNTIENVAGEERIVSHYLAYVVVGEKAVQRELEVSYADHLQLAVTGGLQVGESLIITGQTTLRDGSAVKIITRAEAGK
;
A
#
# COMPACT_ATOMS: atom_id res chain seq x y z
N MET A 1 54.24 -13.97 0.06
CA MET A 1 53.87 -14.00 -1.37
C MET A 1 52.37 -13.85 -1.45
N ALA A 2 51.85 -12.84 -2.16
CA ALA A 2 50.41 -12.66 -2.32
C ALA A 2 49.95 -13.37 -3.61
N ASN A 3 48.84 -14.12 -3.53
CA ASN A 3 48.22 -14.76 -4.69
C ASN A 3 47.47 -13.69 -5.52
N PRO A 4 47.74 -13.53 -6.84
CA PRO A 4 47.06 -12.55 -7.69
C PRO A 4 45.53 -12.68 -7.72
N ALA A 5 44.99 -13.87 -7.43
CA ALA A 5 43.54 -14.11 -7.39
C ALA A 5 42.89 -13.73 -6.05
N MET A 6 43.66 -13.38 -5.02
CA MET A 6 43.13 -13.04 -3.70
C MET A 6 42.89 -11.53 -3.61
N PRO A 7 41.63 -11.07 -3.46
CA PRO A 7 41.34 -9.65 -3.33
C PRO A 7 42.00 -9.09 -2.07
N VAL A 8 42.78 -8.02 -2.22
CA VAL A 8 43.54 -7.38 -1.13
C VAL A 8 42.73 -6.27 -0.45
N ALA A 9 41.81 -5.64 -1.19
CA ALA A 9 40.90 -4.62 -0.69
C ALA A 9 39.65 -4.51 -1.57
N THR A 10 38.57 -3.98 -0.99
CA THR A 10 37.33 -3.63 -1.72
C THR A 10 37.13 -2.13 -1.66
N VAL A 11 36.99 -1.49 -2.81
CA VAL A 11 36.65 -0.06 -2.92
C VAL A 11 35.14 0.07 -3.08
N VAL A 12 34.51 0.87 -2.24
CA VAL A 12 33.04 0.98 -2.18
C VAL A 12 32.62 2.45 -2.37
N GLN A 13 31.70 2.68 -3.30
CA GLN A 13 31.05 3.98 -3.48
C GLN A 13 29.84 4.06 -2.54
N MET A 14 29.87 5.01 -1.60
CA MET A 14 28.89 5.09 -0.51
C MET A 14 27.83 6.18 -0.69
N GLU A 15 28.04 7.13 -1.61
CA GLU A 15 27.15 8.29 -1.81
C GLU A 15 25.78 7.90 -2.37
N ARG A 16 25.70 6.74 -3.03
CA ARG A 16 24.46 6.12 -3.50
C ARG A 16 24.55 4.65 -3.21
N VAL A 17 23.51 4.11 -2.61
CA VAL A 17 23.42 2.68 -2.29
C VAL A 17 22.27 2.06 -3.06
N LYS A 18 22.47 0.78 -3.41
CA LYS A 18 21.43 -0.03 -4.03
C LYS A 18 20.83 -0.93 -2.96
N VAL A 19 19.51 -0.95 -2.91
CA VAL A 19 18.76 -1.94 -2.15
C VAL A 19 18.20 -2.92 -3.16
N ILE A 20 18.53 -4.20 -2.98
CA ILE A 20 18.07 -5.28 -3.84
C ILE A 20 16.91 -5.98 -3.12
N ILE A 21 15.78 -6.10 -3.81
CA ILE A 21 14.60 -6.83 -3.33
C ILE A 21 14.14 -7.82 -4.39
N ASP A 22 13.55 -8.92 -3.94
CA ASP A 22 12.91 -9.90 -4.81
C ASP A 22 11.41 -9.65 -4.85
N ALA A 23 10.86 -9.49 -6.05
CA ALA A 23 9.44 -9.29 -6.28
C ALA A 23 8.80 -10.55 -6.88
N THR A 24 7.61 -10.90 -6.40
CA THR A 24 6.84 -12.02 -6.95
C THR A 24 6.29 -11.70 -8.34
N GLU A 25 5.89 -12.73 -9.09
CA GLU A 25 5.23 -12.56 -10.40
C GLU A 25 3.95 -11.70 -10.31
N GLY A 26 3.19 -11.79 -9.21
CA GLY A 26 2.00 -10.95 -9.00
C GLY A 26 2.32 -9.49 -8.72
N ASP A 27 3.49 -9.22 -8.12
CA ASP A 27 3.92 -7.86 -7.78
C ASP A 27 4.63 -7.17 -8.94
N ILE A 28 5.44 -7.91 -9.71
CA ILE A 28 6.28 -7.35 -10.77
C ILE A 28 5.46 -6.68 -11.87
N GLY A 29 4.21 -7.11 -12.09
CA GLY A 29 3.28 -6.45 -13.01
C GLY A 29 2.89 -5.01 -12.62
N ARG A 30 3.04 -4.66 -11.33
CA ARG A 30 2.72 -3.32 -10.78
C ARG A 30 3.96 -2.45 -10.56
N ILE A 31 5.15 -3.05 -10.56
CA ILE A 31 6.41 -2.35 -10.33
C ILE A 31 6.98 -1.84 -11.65
N ARG A 32 7.41 -0.57 -11.68
CA ARG A 32 7.98 0.08 -12.86
C ARG A 32 9.22 0.88 -12.49
N VAL A 33 10.20 0.92 -13.40
CA VAL A 33 11.37 1.79 -13.26
C VAL A 33 10.91 3.25 -13.12
N GLY A 34 11.50 3.96 -12.18
CA GLY A 34 11.17 5.34 -11.86
C GLY A 34 10.17 5.54 -10.73
N GLN A 35 9.49 4.48 -10.26
CA GLN A 35 8.60 4.55 -9.10
C GLN A 35 9.35 4.93 -7.82
N GLU A 36 8.68 5.71 -6.98
CA GLU A 36 9.16 6.06 -5.65
C GLU A 36 9.12 4.86 -4.73
N ALA A 37 10.10 4.78 -3.84
CA ALA A 37 10.20 3.74 -2.84
C ALA A 37 10.63 4.34 -1.50
N GLU A 38 10.07 3.81 -0.42
CA GLU A 38 10.44 4.13 0.94
C GLU A 38 11.31 3.00 1.48
N VAL A 39 12.50 3.33 1.97
CA VAL A 39 13.45 2.36 2.51
C VAL A 39 13.61 2.58 4.01
N GLN A 40 13.44 1.52 4.79
CA GLN A 40 13.63 1.54 6.25
C GLN A 40 14.65 0.49 6.64
N VAL A 41 15.60 0.84 7.50
CA VAL A 41 16.60 -0.09 8.05
C VAL A 41 16.45 -0.16 9.56
N ARG A 42 16.65 -1.35 10.14
CA ARG A 42 16.48 -1.55 11.58
C ARG A 42 17.42 -0.69 12.43
N SER A 43 18.59 -0.34 11.89
CA SER A 43 19.57 0.49 12.59
C SER A 43 19.15 1.94 12.79
N PHE A 44 18.10 2.41 12.08
CA PHE A 44 17.55 3.76 12.18
C PHE A 44 16.03 3.68 12.33
N GLU A 45 15.57 3.31 13.53
CA GLU A 45 14.13 3.14 13.80
C GLU A 45 13.37 4.46 13.60
N GLY A 46 12.23 4.38 12.90
CA GLY A 46 11.38 5.54 12.60
C GLY A 46 11.87 6.42 11.44
N GLU A 47 13.04 6.15 10.88
CA GLU A 47 13.57 6.89 9.74
C GLU A 47 13.28 6.17 8.41
N THR A 48 12.82 6.96 7.44
CA THR A 48 12.56 6.50 6.08
C THR A 48 13.49 7.21 5.11
N PHE A 49 14.20 6.44 4.30
CA PHE A 49 15.07 6.93 3.24
C PHE A 49 14.31 6.88 1.92
N ALA A 50 14.25 8.02 1.22
CA ALA A 50 13.62 8.09 -0.09
C ALA A 50 14.51 7.41 -1.15
N GLY A 51 13.92 6.50 -1.90
CA GLY A 51 14.55 5.78 -3.00
C GLY A 51 13.70 5.79 -4.26
N ARG A 52 14.27 5.26 -5.33
CA ARG A 52 13.59 5.10 -6.61
C ARG A 52 13.96 3.78 -7.26
N VAL A 53 12.99 3.08 -7.83
CA VAL A 53 13.25 1.87 -8.61
C VAL A 53 14.13 2.24 -9.81
N SER A 54 15.37 1.75 -9.82
CA SER A 54 16.34 2.04 -10.87
C SER A 54 16.39 0.96 -11.94
N LYS A 55 16.08 -0.29 -11.57
CA LYS A 55 16.15 -1.42 -12.49
C LYS A 55 15.24 -2.54 -12.03
N ILE A 56 14.71 -3.27 -12.99
CA ILE A 56 13.96 -4.51 -12.80
C ILE A 56 14.63 -5.56 -13.67
N SER A 57 14.98 -6.71 -13.11
CA SER A 57 15.52 -7.82 -13.89
C SER A 57 14.47 -8.30 -14.90
N PRO A 58 14.83 -8.47 -16.19
CA PRO A 58 13.92 -8.99 -17.19
C PRO A 58 13.71 -10.52 -17.08
N VAL A 59 14.50 -11.20 -16.24
CA VAL A 59 14.48 -12.64 -16.05
C VAL A 59 14.12 -12.94 -14.60
N LEU A 60 13.15 -13.84 -14.41
CA LEU A 60 12.84 -14.41 -13.09
C LEU A 60 13.85 -15.50 -12.76
N ASP A 61 14.27 -15.57 -11.50
CA ASP A 61 15.04 -16.70 -11.00
C ASP A 61 14.18 -17.97 -11.09
N PRO A 62 14.65 -19.05 -11.76
CA PRO A 62 13.84 -20.24 -12.00
C PRO A 62 13.58 -21.07 -10.73
N MET A 63 14.38 -20.91 -9.68
CA MET A 63 14.19 -21.61 -8.40
C MET A 63 13.17 -20.90 -7.53
N THR A 64 13.26 -19.57 -7.42
CA THR A 64 12.37 -18.79 -6.54
C THR A 64 11.13 -18.26 -7.25
N ARG A 65 11.14 -18.18 -8.59
CA ARG A 65 10.13 -17.51 -9.42
C ARG A 65 9.92 -16.05 -9.02
N MET A 66 11.01 -15.38 -8.63
CA MET A 66 11.00 -13.95 -8.30
C MET A 66 11.91 -13.18 -9.26
N ALA A 67 11.56 -11.91 -9.46
CA ALA A 67 12.37 -10.96 -10.22
C ALA A 67 13.14 -10.04 -9.28
N GLU A 68 14.43 -9.88 -9.52
CA GLU A 68 15.26 -8.93 -8.79
C GLU A 68 14.91 -7.48 -9.18
N VAL A 69 14.71 -6.63 -8.18
CA VAL A 69 14.42 -5.19 -8.34
C VAL A 69 15.48 -4.39 -7.58
N GLU A 70 16.13 -3.46 -8.28
CA GLU A 70 17.09 -2.53 -7.68
C GLU A 70 16.40 -1.19 -7.36
N VAL A 71 16.48 -0.78 -6.09
CA VAL A 71 16.08 0.55 -5.62
C VAL A 71 17.32 1.36 -5.29
N LEU A 72 17.45 2.52 -5.93
CA LEU A 72 18.55 3.45 -5.70
C LEU A 72 18.18 4.46 -4.63
N VAL A 73 19.03 4.61 -3.62
CA VAL A 73 18.86 5.54 -2.50
C VAL A 73 20.05 6.49 -2.45
N ASN A 74 19.77 7.79 -2.35
CA ASN A 74 20.80 8.79 -2.12
C ASN A 74 21.27 8.68 -0.66
N ASN A 75 22.57 8.58 -0.46
CA ASN A 75 23.21 8.31 0.83
C ASN A 75 24.39 9.28 1.03
N ASN A 76 24.13 10.57 0.83
CA ASN A 76 25.15 11.64 0.87
C ASN A 76 25.82 11.76 2.24
N ASP A 77 25.07 11.48 3.29
CA ASP A 77 25.51 11.41 4.69
C ASP A 77 26.17 10.07 5.05
N LYS A 78 26.20 9.11 4.12
CA LYS A 78 26.88 7.82 4.22
C LYS A 78 26.40 6.98 5.42
N ARG A 79 25.15 7.17 5.83
CA ARG A 79 24.54 6.48 6.98
C ARG A 79 24.15 5.05 6.65
N LEU A 80 23.64 4.82 5.45
CA LEU A 80 23.32 3.49 4.96
C LEU A 80 24.62 2.77 4.58
N LYS A 81 24.82 1.57 5.11
CA LYS A 81 26.00 0.75 4.81
C LYS A 81 25.61 -0.48 4.00
N PRO A 82 26.40 -0.87 2.98
CA PRO A 82 26.24 -2.15 2.32
C PRO A 82 26.25 -3.30 3.33
N GLY A 83 25.39 -4.29 3.09
CA GLY A 83 25.18 -5.42 4.00
C GLY A 83 24.13 -5.19 5.09
N MET A 84 23.57 -3.99 5.22
CA MET A 84 22.39 -3.77 6.07
C MET A 84 21.15 -4.43 5.48
N PHE A 85 20.28 -4.96 6.34
CA PHE A 85 18.93 -5.38 5.96
C PHE A 85 18.01 -4.17 5.89
N ALA A 86 17.23 -4.10 4.81
CA ALA A 86 16.27 -3.04 4.57
C ALA A 86 14.88 -3.62 4.30
N ARG A 87 13.84 -2.90 4.75
CA ARG A 87 12.47 -3.07 4.31
C ARG A 87 12.18 -1.99 3.28
N VAL A 88 11.61 -2.38 2.15
CA VAL A 88 11.28 -1.46 1.06
C VAL A 88 9.78 -1.48 0.84
N LYS A 89 9.19 -0.30 0.73
CA LYS A 89 7.80 -0.10 0.29
C LYS A 89 7.84 0.63 -1.05
N VAL A 90 7.57 -0.09 -2.13
CA VAL A 90 7.48 0.50 -3.48
C VAL A 90 6.08 1.07 -3.68
N ILE A 91 5.99 2.33 -4.10
CA ILE A 91 4.71 2.99 -4.35
C ILE A 91 4.26 2.61 -5.76
N THR A 92 3.36 1.63 -5.85
CA THR A 92 2.86 1.09 -7.14
C THR A 92 1.71 1.88 -7.74
N GLY A 93 1.13 2.81 -6.98
CA GLY A 93 0.04 3.68 -7.40
C GLY A 93 -0.42 4.56 -6.25
N ALA A 94 -1.01 5.70 -6.60
CA ALA A 94 -1.72 6.57 -5.67
C ALA A 94 -3.13 6.76 -6.22
N VAL A 95 -4.12 6.70 -5.35
CA VAL A 95 -5.47 7.12 -5.69
C VAL A 95 -5.60 8.57 -5.24
N GLU A 96 -5.59 9.48 -6.21
CA GLU A 96 -5.83 10.90 -5.94
C GLU A 96 -7.32 11.16 -5.70
N ASN A 97 -7.62 12.20 -4.92
CA ASN A 97 -8.99 12.67 -4.68
C ASN A 97 -9.93 11.59 -4.11
N ALA A 98 -9.43 10.72 -3.23
CA ALA A 98 -10.22 9.70 -2.54
C ALA A 98 -10.22 9.90 -1.02
N ILE A 99 -11.33 9.52 -0.39
CA ILE A 99 -11.46 9.43 1.07
C ILE A 99 -10.98 8.04 1.49
N ALA A 100 -9.96 7.99 2.34
CA ALA A 100 -9.50 6.74 2.93
C ALA A 100 -10.45 6.29 4.04
N VAL A 101 -11.13 5.16 3.81
CA VAL A 101 -12.06 4.56 4.77
C VAL A 101 -11.48 3.25 5.28
N PRO A 102 -11.42 3.01 6.61
CA PRO A 102 -11.01 1.71 7.14
C PRO A 102 -11.92 0.61 6.59
N ARG A 103 -11.35 -0.47 6.04
CA ARG A 103 -12.12 -1.52 5.37
C ARG A 103 -13.19 -2.14 6.28
N HIS A 104 -12.90 -2.28 7.56
CA HIS A 104 -13.85 -2.82 8.53
C HIS A 104 -15.09 -1.93 8.77
N ALA A 105 -15.03 -0.64 8.44
CA ALA A 105 -16.16 0.28 8.57
C ALA A 105 -17.17 0.12 7.42
N ALA A 106 -16.75 -0.45 6.29
CA ALA A 106 -17.62 -0.76 5.17
C ALA A 106 -18.21 -2.17 5.31
N ILE A 107 -19.41 -2.35 4.76
CA ILE A 107 -20.09 -3.63 4.60
C ILE A 107 -19.89 -4.04 3.15
N GLU A 108 -19.13 -5.11 2.95
CA GLU A 108 -18.90 -5.72 1.64
C GLU A 108 -20.06 -6.67 1.30
N LYS A 109 -20.67 -6.47 0.13
CA LYS A 109 -21.68 -7.36 -0.43
C LYS A 109 -21.21 -7.83 -1.80
N ASN A 110 -21.02 -9.14 -1.93
CA ASN A 110 -20.62 -9.76 -3.18
C ASN A 110 -21.85 -10.24 -3.92
N THR A 111 -22.02 -9.75 -5.15
CA THR A 111 -23.11 -10.14 -6.07
C THR A 111 -22.51 -10.82 -7.29
N ILE A 112 -23.21 -11.80 -7.87
CA ILE A 112 -22.84 -12.35 -9.17
C ILE A 112 -23.54 -11.52 -10.23
N GLU A 113 -22.76 -10.88 -11.10
CA GLU A 113 -23.26 -10.04 -12.17
C GLU A 113 -22.72 -10.51 -13.52
N ASN A 114 -23.53 -10.38 -14.56
CA ASN A 114 -23.10 -10.64 -15.93
C ASN A 114 -22.39 -9.40 -16.46
N VAL A 115 -21.06 -9.41 -16.46
CA VAL A 115 -20.22 -8.33 -16.97
C VAL A 115 -19.61 -8.78 -18.29
N ALA A 116 -20.00 -8.14 -19.39
CA ALA A 116 -19.55 -8.48 -20.75
C ALA A 116 -19.79 -9.95 -21.15
N GLY A 117 -20.87 -10.56 -20.67
CA GLY A 117 -21.28 -11.93 -21.02
C GLY A 117 -20.64 -13.04 -20.16
N GLU A 118 -19.87 -12.67 -19.12
CA GLU A 118 -19.31 -13.59 -18.14
C GLU A 118 -19.88 -13.29 -16.75
N GLU A 119 -20.23 -14.34 -16.01
CA GLU A 119 -20.59 -14.22 -14.60
C GLU A 119 -19.34 -13.87 -13.79
N ARG A 120 -19.38 -12.71 -13.14
CA ARG A 120 -18.29 -12.22 -12.28
C ARG A 120 -18.82 -11.87 -10.91
N ILE A 121 -18.00 -12.11 -9.89
CA ILE A 121 -18.27 -11.63 -8.54
C ILE A 121 -17.91 -10.15 -8.51
N VAL A 122 -18.90 -9.31 -8.21
CA VAL A 122 -18.76 -7.86 -8.06
C VAL A 122 -18.96 -7.51 -6.58
N SER A 123 -17.96 -6.85 -6.00
CA SER A 123 -17.98 -6.38 -4.61
C SER A 123 -18.56 -4.98 -4.54
N HIS A 124 -19.71 -4.86 -3.89
CA HIS A 124 -20.35 -3.59 -3.55
C HIS A 124 -20.01 -3.22 -2.12
N TYR A 125 -19.64 -1.96 -1.89
CA TYR A 125 -19.30 -1.46 -0.57
C TYR A 125 -20.36 -0.48 -0.09
N LEU A 126 -20.88 -0.72 1.10
CA LEU A 126 -21.86 0.14 1.76
C LEU A 126 -21.26 0.68 3.05
N ALA A 127 -21.60 1.90 3.43
CA ALA A 127 -21.31 2.41 4.77
C ALA A 127 -22.49 3.21 5.32
N TYR A 128 -22.47 3.45 6.63
CA TYR A 128 -23.46 4.29 7.28
C TYR A 128 -22.85 5.63 7.67
N VAL A 129 -23.52 6.71 7.28
CA VAL A 129 -23.20 8.07 7.71
C VAL A 129 -24.24 8.57 8.69
N VAL A 130 -23.83 9.41 9.64
CA VAL A 130 -24.73 10.01 10.61
C VAL A 130 -25.29 11.31 10.04
N VAL A 131 -26.60 11.38 9.87
CA VAL A 131 -27.33 12.59 9.47
C VAL A 131 -28.33 12.92 10.59
N GLY A 132 -28.02 13.95 11.38
CA GLY A 132 -28.74 14.24 12.62
C GLY A 132 -28.53 13.13 13.65
N GLU A 133 -29.61 12.46 14.05
CA GLU A 133 -29.59 11.32 14.98
C GLU A 133 -29.89 9.98 14.29
N LYS A 134 -29.73 9.91 12.96
CA LYS A 134 -30.03 8.71 12.18
C LYS A 134 -28.80 8.24 11.40
N ALA A 135 -28.67 6.93 11.28
CA ALA A 135 -27.77 6.27 10.35
C ALA A 135 -28.42 6.18 8.98
N VAL A 136 -27.78 6.76 7.97
CA VAL A 136 -28.20 6.71 6.58
C VAL A 136 -27.22 5.82 5.83
N GLN A 137 -27.74 4.80 5.13
CA GLN A 137 -26.91 3.93 4.31
C GLN A 137 -26.50 4.65 3.03
N ARG A 138 -25.21 4.59 2.70
CA ARG A 138 -24.63 5.10 1.45
C ARG A 138 -23.91 3.97 0.73
N GLU A 139 -24.09 3.94 -0.58
CA GLU A 139 -23.25 3.15 -1.47
C GLU A 139 -21.95 3.90 -1.74
N LEU A 140 -20.84 3.15 -1.74
CA LEU A 140 -19.51 3.69 -1.88
C LEU A 140 -18.97 3.31 -3.25
N GLU A 141 -18.50 4.33 -3.98
CA GLU A 141 -17.71 4.12 -5.18
C GLU A 141 -16.26 3.92 -4.75
N VAL A 142 -15.80 2.67 -4.78
CA VAL A 142 -14.45 2.28 -4.36
C VAL A 142 -13.58 2.08 -5.60
N SER A 143 -12.54 2.88 -5.74
CA SER A 143 -11.59 2.77 -6.85
C SER A 143 -10.42 1.84 -6.51
N TYR A 144 -10.10 1.69 -5.22
CA TYR A 144 -9.06 0.79 -4.74
C TYR A 144 -9.41 0.25 -3.35
N ALA A 145 -9.10 -1.01 -3.12
CA ALA A 145 -9.27 -1.67 -1.83
C ALA A 145 -8.01 -2.48 -1.52
N ASP A 146 -7.45 -2.29 -0.33
CA ASP A 146 -6.45 -3.17 0.24
C ASP A 146 -6.99 -3.87 1.51
N HIS A 147 -6.11 -4.53 2.26
CA HIS A 147 -6.51 -5.29 3.44
C HIS A 147 -6.95 -4.41 4.63
N LEU A 148 -6.56 -3.14 4.66
CA LEU A 148 -6.76 -2.21 5.76
C LEU A 148 -7.69 -1.06 5.40
N GLN A 149 -7.62 -0.56 4.16
CA GLN A 149 -8.26 0.67 3.72
C GLN A 149 -8.94 0.51 2.35
N LEU A 150 -9.98 1.32 2.17
CA LEU A 150 -10.69 1.53 0.92
C LEU A 150 -10.43 2.97 0.48
N ALA A 151 -10.06 3.17 -0.78
CA ALA A 151 -10.04 4.48 -1.42
C ALA A 151 -11.42 4.73 -2.04
N VAL A 152 -12.21 5.57 -1.38
CA VAL A 152 -13.58 5.91 -1.79
C VAL A 152 -13.55 7.20 -2.59
N THR A 153 -13.95 7.15 -3.86
CA THR A 153 -14.01 8.31 -4.77
C THR A 153 -15.40 8.93 -4.84
N GLY A 154 -16.43 8.22 -4.39
CA GLY A 154 -17.82 8.67 -4.43
C GLY A 154 -18.67 8.04 -3.33
N GLY A 155 -19.79 8.68 -3.01
CA GLY A 155 -20.73 8.22 -1.97
C GLY A 155 -20.53 8.86 -0.59
N LEU A 156 -19.37 9.47 -0.33
CA LEU A 156 -19.04 10.18 0.92
C LEU A 156 -18.55 11.61 0.64
N GLN A 157 -18.74 12.50 1.62
CA GLN A 157 -18.27 13.87 1.59
C GLN A 157 -17.37 14.19 2.80
N VAL A 158 -16.38 15.05 2.58
CA VAL A 158 -15.49 15.51 3.65
C VAL A 158 -16.31 16.25 4.72
N GLY A 159 -16.09 15.89 5.98
CA GLY A 159 -16.81 16.43 7.14
C GLY A 159 -18.03 15.60 7.58
N GLU A 160 -18.45 14.60 6.80
CA GLU A 160 -19.47 13.64 7.24
C GLU A 160 -18.95 12.74 8.38
N SER A 161 -19.83 12.37 9.30
CA SER A 161 -19.52 11.42 10.37
C SER A 161 -19.84 10.00 9.92
N LEU A 162 -18.82 9.18 9.73
CA LEU A 162 -18.94 7.77 9.35
C LEU A 162 -19.07 6.86 10.58
N ILE A 163 -19.96 5.89 10.51
CA ILE A 163 -20.08 4.84 11.54
C ILE A 163 -19.05 3.75 11.27
N ILE A 164 -18.11 3.58 12.20
CA ILE A 164 -17.03 2.58 12.08
C ILE A 164 -17.25 1.34 12.98
N THR A 165 -18.24 1.38 13.87
CA THR A 165 -18.54 0.30 14.82
C THR A 165 -20.04 0.13 15.00
N GLY A 166 -20.53 -1.13 15.04
CA GLY A 166 -21.95 -1.47 15.21
C GLY A 166 -22.77 -1.54 13.91
N GLN A 167 -22.16 -1.21 12.77
CA GLN A 167 -22.76 -1.10 11.44
C GLN A 167 -23.51 -2.36 10.98
N THR A 168 -23.09 -3.56 11.39
CA THR A 168 -23.71 -4.82 10.98
C THR A 168 -25.13 -5.03 11.52
N THR A 169 -25.49 -4.32 12.60
CA THR A 169 -26.82 -4.40 13.22
C THR A 169 -27.76 -3.28 12.78
N LEU A 170 -27.23 -2.28 12.08
CA LEU A 170 -27.98 -1.11 11.65
C LEU A 170 -28.80 -1.43 10.40
N ARG A 171 -29.92 -0.72 10.28
CA ARG A 171 -30.70 -0.60 9.04
C ARG A 171 -30.74 0.86 8.61
N ASP A 172 -31.04 1.10 7.35
CA ASP A 172 -31.22 2.46 6.87
C ASP A 172 -32.28 3.21 7.67
N GLY A 173 -31.95 4.44 8.10
CA GLY A 173 -32.78 5.28 8.97
C GLY A 173 -32.76 4.96 10.46
N SER A 174 -31.96 3.99 10.92
CA SER A 174 -31.88 3.62 12.34
C SER A 174 -31.44 4.79 13.20
N ALA A 175 -32.08 4.99 14.36
CA ALA A 175 -31.64 5.99 15.33
C ALA A 175 -30.29 5.58 15.92
N VAL A 176 -29.35 6.53 15.98
CA VAL A 176 -28.00 6.31 16.48
C VAL A 176 -27.58 7.42 17.43
N LYS A 177 -26.77 7.07 18.41
CA LYS A 177 -26.13 8.01 19.33
C LYS A 177 -24.62 7.86 19.23
N ILE A 178 -23.93 8.98 19.05
CA ILE A 178 -22.47 8.99 18.97
C ILE A 178 -21.91 8.74 20.37
N ILE A 179 -21.22 7.60 20.54
CA ILE A 179 -20.56 7.22 21.79
C ILE A 179 -19.13 7.78 21.83
N THR A 180 -18.41 7.67 20.70
CA THR A 180 -17.01 8.10 20.55
C THR A 180 -16.79 8.66 19.15
N ARG A 181 -15.91 9.65 19.01
CA ARG A 181 -15.41 10.13 17.71
C ARG A 181 -13.97 9.67 17.52
N ALA A 182 -13.66 9.15 16.34
CA ALA A 182 -12.30 8.85 15.90
C ALA A 182 -11.96 9.73 14.69
N GLU A 183 -10.71 10.15 14.57
CA GLU A 183 -10.22 10.90 13.41
C GLU A 183 -9.67 9.94 12.36
N ALA A 184 -9.92 10.23 11.08
CA ALA A 184 -9.35 9.45 9.98
C ALA A 184 -7.82 9.60 9.95
N GLY A 185 -7.09 8.48 10.05
CA GLY A 185 -5.63 8.45 9.88
C GLY A 185 -4.77 8.25 11.15
N LYS A 186 -5.37 7.90 12.30
CA LYS A 186 -4.65 7.48 13.51
C LYS A 186 -5.11 6.12 14.01
#